data_AF-A0A656XVP8-F1
#
_entry.id   AF-A0A656XVP8-F1
#
_cell.length_a   1.000
_cell.length_b   1.000
_cell.length_c   1.000
_cell.angle_alpha   90.00
_cell.angle_beta   90.00
_cell.angle_gamma   90.00
#
_symmetry.space_group_name_H-M   'P 1'
#
loop_
_entity.id
_entity.type
_entity.pdbx_description
1 polymer ?
#
loop_
_entity_poly.entity_id
_entity_poly.type
_entity_poly.pdbx_seq_one_letter_code
_entity_poly.pdbx_strand_id
1 'polypeptide(L)'
;MSEHGPGLTWLADRVGCTPDELLADPRRLVAALADAEVAVRGLATRLDSADDDVRATAEAEADRLRRAFVDAPDPGERFRATVLGALRDATDRVRRASDGRSPEGG
;
A
#
# COMPACT_ATOMS: atom_id res chain seq x y z
N MET A 1 -4.69 10.76 -5.63
CA MET A 1 -4.17 9.57 -4.93
C MET A 1 -4.57 8.36 -5.74
N SER A 2 -3.63 7.53 -6.18
CA SER A 2 -3.92 6.32 -6.97
C SER A 2 -4.79 5.37 -6.15
N GLU A 3 -5.82 4.79 -6.78
CA GLU A 3 -6.74 3.81 -6.18
C GLU A 3 -6.00 2.66 -5.47
N HIS A 4 -4.85 2.30 -6.02
CA HIS A 4 -4.02 1.17 -5.65
C HIS A 4 -3.01 1.45 -4.52
N GLY A 5 -2.94 2.70 -4.06
CA GLY A 5 -2.01 3.15 -3.03
C GLY A 5 -0.54 3.25 -3.51
N PRO A 6 0.32 3.96 -2.77
CA PRO A 6 1.67 4.29 -3.21
C PRO A 6 2.59 3.07 -3.29
N GLY A 7 2.45 2.09 -2.40
CA GLY A 7 3.29 0.88 -2.41
C GLY A 7 3.09 0.00 -3.64
N LEU A 8 1.84 -0.23 -4.03
CA LEU A 8 1.54 -1.02 -5.21
C LEU A 8 1.88 -0.27 -6.50
N THR A 9 1.64 1.05 -6.53
CA THR A 9 2.06 1.92 -7.64
C THR A 9 3.59 1.89 -7.82
N TRP A 10 4.34 1.97 -6.73
CA TRP A 10 5.80 1.90 -6.75
C TRP A 10 6.33 0.52 -7.19
N LEU A 11 5.73 -0.58 -6.72
CA LEU A 11 6.09 -1.94 -7.17
C LEU A 11 5.83 -2.14 -8.66
N ALA A 12 4.70 -1.64 -9.16
CA ALA A 12 4.31 -1.76 -10.56
C ALA A 12 5.26 -0.98 -11.49
N ASP A 13 5.63 0.25 -11.11
CA ASP A 13 6.60 1.07 -11.83
C ASP A 13 7.97 0.37 -11.95
N ARG A 14 8.46 -0.23 -10.85
CA ARG A 14 9.73 -0.97 -10.83
C ARG A 14 9.77 -2.14 -11.81
N VAL A 15 8.66 -2.83 -12.00
CA VAL A 15 8.57 -4.01 -12.89
C VAL A 15 7.94 -3.69 -14.24
N GLY A 16 7.81 -2.40 -14.56
CA GLY A 16 7.36 -1.87 -15.84
C GLY A 16 5.95 -2.29 -16.22
N CYS A 17 5.02 -2.33 -15.26
CA CYS A 17 3.61 -2.64 -15.52
C CYS A 17 2.67 -1.69 -14.75
N THR A 18 1.37 -1.83 -15.01
CA THR A 18 0.34 -1.17 -14.22
C THR A 18 0.06 -1.94 -12.92
N PRO A 19 -0.50 -1.30 -11.89
CA PRO A 19 -0.83 -2.00 -10.64
C PRO A 19 -1.90 -3.08 -10.82
N ASP A 20 -2.86 -2.88 -11.73
CA ASP A 20 -3.89 -3.88 -12.07
C ASP A 20 -3.28 -5.13 -12.71
N GLU A 21 -2.34 -4.96 -13.64
CA GLU A 21 -1.59 -6.08 -14.23
C GLU A 21 -0.76 -6.82 -13.18
N LEU A 22 -0.20 -6.10 -12.21
CA LEU A 22 0.57 -6.70 -11.11
C LEU A 22 -0.34 -7.51 -10.17
N LEU A 23 -1.54 -7.02 -9.87
CA LEU A 23 -2.53 -7.72 -9.04
C LEU A 23 -3.16 -8.93 -9.74
N ALA A 24 -3.26 -8.89 -11.07
CA ALA A 24 -3.76 -9.99 -11.87
C ALA A 24 -2.79 -11.19 -11.93
N ASP A 25 -1.50 -11.00 -11.61
CA ASP A 25 -0.48 -12.05 -11.59
C ASP A 25 0.21 -12.16 -10.22
N PRO A 26 -0.25 -13.09 -9.36
CA PRO A 26 0.34 -13.32 -8.04
C PRO A 26 1.82 -13.69 -8.06
N ARG A 27 2.30 -14.37 -9.11
CA ARG A 27 3.72 -14.75 -9.21
C ARG A 27 4.58 -13.54 -9.52
N ARG A 28 4.11 -12.67 -10.42
CA ARG A 28 4.77 -11.41 -10.73
C ARG A 28 4.80 -10.48 -9.51
N LEU A 29 3.71 -10.42 -8.75
CA LEU A 29 3.66 -9.66 -7.50
C LEU A 29 4.71 -10.14 -6.48
N VAL A 30 4.81 -11.46 -6.25
CA VAL A 30 5.82 -12.02 -5.33
C VAL A 30 7.24 -11.75 -5.83
N ALA A 31 7.49 -11.88 -7.13
CA ALA A 31 8.79 -11.56 -7.71
C ALA A 31 9.14 -10.07 -7.54
N ALA A 32 8.18 -9.16 -7.76
CA ALA A 32 8.35 -7.73 -7.55
C ALA A 32 8.68 -7.39 -6.10
N LEU A 33 8.03 -8.08 -5.14
CA LEU A 33 8.32 -7.91 -3.71
C LEU A 33 9.72 -8.40 -3.33
N ALA A 34 10.15 -9.56 -3.85
CA ALA A 34 11.48 -10.09 -3.60
C ALA A 34 12.59 -9.18 -4.18
N ASP A 35 12.38 -8.67 -5.39
CA ASP A 35 13.29 -7.70 -6.01
C ASP A 35 13.35 -6.38 -5.22
N ALA A 36 12.21 -5.89 -4.75
CA ALA A 36 12.13 -4.72 -3.88
C ALA A 36 12.90 -4.93 -2.57
N GLU A 37 12.81 -6.11 -1.94
CA GLU A 37 13.59 -6.44 -0.74
C GLU A 37 15.09 -6.36 -1.01
N VAL A 38 15.57 -6.94 -2.11
CA VAL A 38 16.98 -6.90 -2.50
C VAL A 38 17.44 -5.46 -2.71
N ALA A 39 16.64 -4.64 -3.40
CA ALA A 39 16.96 -3.24 -3.65
C ALA A 39 17.02 -2.42 -2.35
N VAL A 40 16.07 -2.60 -1.42
CA VAL A 40 16.05 -1.91 -0.13
C VAL A 40 17.23 -2.34 0.74
N ARG A 41 17.58 -3.64 0.74
CA ARG A 41 18.79 -4.12 1.44
C ARG A 41 20.06 -3.50 0.85
N GLY A 42 20.16 -3.44 -0.48
CA GLY A 42 21.28 -2.78 -1.16
C GLY A 42 21.36 -1.28 -0.87
N LEU A 43 20.22 -0.60 -0.72
CA LEU A 43 20.16 0.79 -0.28
C LEU A 43 20.66 0.95 1.16
N ALA A 44 20.24 0.07 2.08
CA ALA A 44 20.71 0.08 3.46
C ALA A 44 22.22 -0.11 3.56
N THR A 45 22.80 -1.02 2.77
CA THR A 45 24.25 -1.21 2.69
C THR A 45 24.98 0.04 2.18
N ARG A 46 24.43 0.72 1.17
CA ARG A 46 25.04 1.95 0.64
C ARG A 46 24.96 3.13 1.62
N LEU A 47 23.91 3.20 2.43
CA LEU A 47 23.78 4.21 3.49
C LEU A 47 24.85 4.04 4.58
N ASP A 48 25.30 2.80 4.83
CA ASP A 48 26.36 2.49 5.79
C ASP A 48 27.78 2.59 5.18
N SER A 49 27.88 3.01 3.91
CA SER A 49 29.17 3.15 3.24
C SER A 49 30.04 4.22 3.90
N ALA A 50 31.34 3.94 4.02
CA ALA A 50 32.35 4.92 4.43
C ALA A 50 32.70 5.92 3.30
N ASP A 51 32.28 5.63 2.08
CA ASP A 51 32.43 6.52 0.92
C ASP A 51 31.29 7.57 0.92
N ASP A 52 31.68 8.84 1.03
CA ASP A 52 30.75 9.98 1.11
C ASP A 52 29.87 10.13 -0.13
N ASP A 53 30.39 9.86 -1.33
CA ASP A 53 29.62 9.99 -2.57
C ASP A 53 28.59 8.86 -2.69
N VAL A 54 28.98 7.65 -2.29
CA VAL A 54 28.06 6.50 -2.23
C VAL A 54 26.95 6.76 -1.21
N ARG A 55 27.30 7.27 -0.02
CA ARG A 55 26.34 7.59 1.04
C ARG A 55 25.39 8.71 0.62
N ALA A 56 25.91 9.82 0.08
CA ALA A 56 25.07 10.94 -0.37
C ALA A 56 24.09 10.54 -1.48
N THR A 57 24.54 9.69 -2.41
CA THR A 57 23.67 9.13 -3.45
C THR A 57 22.57 8.25 -2.85
N ALA A 58 22.91 7.42 -1.86
CA ALA A 58 21.95 6.56 -1.15
C ALA A 58 20.95 7.37 -0.33
N GLU A 59 21.38 8.43 0.35
CA GLU A 59 20.49 9.34 1.09
C GLU A 59 19.47 9.99 0.17
N ALA A 60 19.89 10.50 -0.99
CA ALA A 60 18.99 11.10 -1.98
C ALA A 60 17.95 10.08 -2.50
N GLU A 61 18.34 8.82 -2.69
CA GLU A 61 17.43 7.74 -3.08
C GLU A 61 16.45 7.39 -1.96
N ALA A 62 16.92 7.26 -0.72
CA ALA A 62 16.07 7.03 0.45
C ALA A 62 15.06 8.15 0.65
N ASP A 63 15.45 9.40 0.41
CA ASP A 63 14.58 10.56 0.53
C ASP A 63 13.50 10.58 -0.55
N ARG A 64 13.86 10.20 -1.79
CA ARG A 64 12.88 10.02 -2.88
C ARG A 64 11.89 8.91 -2.54
N LEU A 65 12.39 7.78 -2.04
CA LEU A 65 11.54 6.67 -1.61
C LEU A 65 10.59 7.15 -0.51
N ARG A 66 11.10 7.78 0.54
CA ARG A 66 10.31 8.34 1.64
C ARG A 66 9.21 9.27 1.13
N ARG A 67 9.53 10.21 0.24
CA ARG A 67 8.54 11.15 -0.34
C ARG A 67 7.43 10.44 -1.13
N ALA A 68 7.74 9.33 -1.80
CA ALA A 68 6.72 8.52 -2.48
C ALA A 68 5.70 7.90 -1.51
N PHE A 69 6.04 7.80 -0.22
CA PHE A 69 5.18 7.24 0.83
C PHE A 69 4.69 8.27 1.86
N VAL A 70 5.18 9.52 1.86
CA VAL A 70 4.86 10.54 2.90
C VAL A 70 3.41 11.01 2.84
N ASP A 71 2.74 10.93 1.69
CA ASP A 71 1.30 11.19 1.55
C ASP A 71 0.44 9.92 1.70
N ALA A 72 1.04 8.79 2.07
CA ALA A 72 0.30 7.57 2.39
C ALA A 72 -0.23 7.67 3.83
N PRO A 73 -1.53 7.38 4.08
CA PRO A 73 -2.00 7.24 5.44
C PRO A 73 -1.17 6.19 6.18
N ASP A 74 -0.80 6.52 7.41
CA ASP A 74 -0.03 5.64 8.30
C ASP A 74 -0.66 4.24 8.29
N PRO A 75 0.12 3.14 8.31
CA PRO A 75 -0.43 1.79 8.32
C PRO A 75 -1.56 1.57 9.35
N GLY A 76 -1.42 2.15 10.55
CA GLY A 76 -2.45 2.12 11.59
C GLY A 76 -3.68 2.96 11.25
N GLU A 77 -3.51 4.08 10.55
CA GLU A 77 -4.63 4.91 10.08
C GLU A 77 -5.43 4.20 8.98
N ARG A 78 -4.76 3.52 8.04
CA ARG A 78 -5.43 2.67 7.04
C ARG A 78 -6.21 1.54 7.70
N PHE A 79 -5.59 0.81 8.62
CA PHE A 79 -6.27 -0.27 9.33
C PHE A 79 -7.52 0.24 10.07
N ARG A 80 -7.41 1.36 10.80
CA ARG A 80 -8.56 1.98 11.48
C ARG A 80 -9.65 2.39 10.50
N ALA A 81 -9.30 3.02 9.39
CA ALA A 81 -10.26 3.43 8.37
C ALA A 81 -11.00 2.22 7.76
N THR A 82 -10.28 1.13 7.45
CA THR A 82 -10.88 -0.12 6.96
C THR A 82 -11.82 -0.76 7.97
N VAL A 83 -11.41 -0.87 9.24
CA VAL A 83 -12.25 -1.43 10.30
C VAL A 83 -13.50 -0.59 10.52
N LEU A 84 -13.37 0.74 10.56
CA LEU A 84 -14.51 1.64 10.72
C LEU A 84 -15.46 1.59 9.51
N GLY A 85 -14.94 1.48 8.29
CA GLY A 85 -15.74 1.28 7.07
C GLY A 85 -16.54 -0.03 7.13
N ALA A 86 -15.87 -1.14 7.41
CA ALA A 86 -16.50 -2.45 7.53
C ALA A 86 -17.58 -2.48 8.64
N LEU A 87 -17.32 -1.80 9.77
CA LEU A 87 -18.28 -1.70 10.87
C LEU A 87 -19.53 -0.90 10.45
N ARG A 88 -19.35 0.24 9.77
CA ARG A 88 -20.46 1.05 9.24
C ARG A 88 -21.30 0.27 8.23
N ASP A 89 -20.67 -0.44 7.30
CA ASP A 89 -21.37 -1.27 6.31
C ASP A 89 -22.15 -2.42 6.97
N ALA A 90 -21.60 -3.00 8.04
CA ALA A 90 -22.32 -3.99 8.83
C ALA A 90 -23.52 -3.38 9.56
N THR A 91 -23.36 -2.21 10.18
CA THR A 91 -24.45 -1.48 10.86
C THR A 91 -25.55 -1.08 9.88
N ASP A 92 -25.20 -0.56 8.70
CA ASP A 92 -26.17 -0.20 7.68
C ASP A 92 -26.92 -1.41 7.12
N ARG A 93 -26.26 -2.56 6.99
CA ARG A 93 -26.94 -3.82 6.60
C ARG A 93 -27.94 -4.27 7.66
N VAL A 94 -27.56 -4.22 8.93
CA VAL A 94 -28.46 -4.57 10.04
C VAL A 94 -29.66 -3.62 10.10
N ARG A 95 -29.43 -2.31 9.94
CA ARG A 95 -30.50 -1.31 9.92
C ARG A 95 -31.48 -1.56 8.77
N ARG A 96 -30.99 -1.76 7.54
CA ARG A 96 -31.84 -2.08 6.38
C ARG A 96 -32.62 -3.39 6.57
N ALA A 97 -32.02 -4.40 7.20
CA ALA A 97 -32.70 -5.67 7.49
C ALA A 97 -33.81 -5.53 8.55
N SER A 98 -33.64 -4.61 9.51
CA SER A 98 -34.65 -4.28 10.52
C SER A 98 -35.77 -3.40 9.95
N ASP A 99 -35.43 -2.43 9.10
CA ASP A 99 -36.39 -1.52 8.46
C ASP A 99 -37.23 -2.23 7.37
N GLY A 100 -36.69 -3.29 6.76
CA GLY A 100 -37.41 -4.17 5.82
C GLY A 100 -38.31 -5.21 6.49
N ARG A 101 -38.38 -5.25 7.83
CA ARG A 101 -39.21 -6.17 8.62
C ARG A 101 -40.29 -5.39 9.37
N SER A 102 -41.04 -4.54 8.68
CA SER A 102 -42.37 -4.13 9.15
C SER A 102 -43.36 -5.25 8.79
N PRO A 103 -44.06 -5.87 9.76
CA PRO A 103 -45.11 -6.82 9.44
C PRO A 103 -46.31 -6.05 8.90
N GLU A 104 -46.58 -6.17 7.60
CA GLU A 104 -47.96 -6.06 7.10
C GLU A 104 -48.73 -7.27 7.64
N GLY A 105 -49.78 -7.02 8.42
CA GLY A 105 -50.68 -8.08 8.90
C GLY A 105 -51.44 -7.66 10.15
N GLY A 106 -52.52 -6.90 9.93
CA GLY A 106 -53.63 -6.78 10.88
C GLY A 106 -54.58 -7.97 10.80
#